data_AF-A0A2A9FA07-F1
#
_entry.id   AF-A0A2A9FA07-F1
#
_cell.length_a   1.000
_cell.length_b   1.000
_cell.length_c   1.000
_cell.angle_alpha   90.00
_cell.angle_beta   90.00
_cell.angle_gamma   90.00
#
_symmetry.space_group_name_H-M   'P 1'
#
loop_
_entity.id
_entity.type
_entity.pdbx_description
1 polymer ?
#
loop_
_entity_poly.entity_id
_entity_poly.type
_entity_poly.pdbx_seq_one_letter_code
_entity_poly.pdbx_strand_id
1 'polypeptide(L)'
;MSSEPESAAAAFTRAGQDAVTFSRRVAGTALARTERHRDENRELRKEFGKRRPPAGAAPPAALRGAAQRFRRACGLPLPVVPAESAPVPADSPRPGEDEDFSQVRIMREA
;
A
#
# COMPACT_ATOMS: atom_id res chain seq x y z
N MET A 1 15.28 8.92 -55.80
CA MET A 1 14.40 7.80 -55.39
C MET A 1 13.37 8.37 -54.44
N SER A 2 12.19 8.71 -54.94
CA SER A 2 11.08 9.22 -54.12
C SER A 2 10.50 8.04 -53.35
N SER A 3 10.49 8.08 -52.01
CA SER A 3 9.82 7.06 -51.21
C SER A 3 8.31 7.20 -51.41
N GLU A 4 7.64 6.12 -51.82
CA GLU A 4 6.18 6.10 -51.82
C GLU A 4 5.64 6.36 -50.41
N PRO A 5 4.55 7.14 -50.28
CA PRO A 5 3.93 7.39 -48.98
C PRO A 5 3.36 6.08 -48.42
N GLU A 6 3.58 5.87 -47.12
CA GLU A 6 3.02 4.74 -46.39
C GLU A 6 1.48 4.73 -46.50
N SER A 7 0.90 3.57 -46.83
CA SER A 7 -0.55 3.41 -46.86
C SER A 7 -1.16 3.63 -45.48
N ALA A 8 -2.32 4.27 -45.41
CA ALA A 8 -3.03 4.54 -44.16
C ALA A 8 -3.27 3.26 -43.31
N ALA A 9 -3.50 2.12 -43.96
CA ALA A 9 -3.67 0.84 -43.27
C ALA A 9 -2.36 0.32 -42.63
N ALA A 10 -1.22 0.54 -43.30
CA ALA A 10 0.10 0.19 -42.77
C ALA A 10 0.45 1.08 -41.57
N ALA A 11 0.22 2.40 -41.70
CA ALA A 11 0.42 3.35 -40.61
C ALA A 11 -0.45 3.03 -39.38
N PHE A 12 -1.73 2.67 -39.58
CA PHE A 12 -2.62 2.26 -38.49
C PHE A 12 -2.15 1.00 -37.78
N THR A 13 -1.75 -0.02 -38.55
CA THR A 13 -1.25 -1.30 -38.00
C THR A 13 0.01 -1.06 -37.17
N ARG A 14 0.93 -0.25 -37.68
CA ARG A 14 2.15 0.15 -36.99
C ARG A 14 1.85 0.91 -35.71
N ALA A 15 0.95 1.90 -35.76
CA ALA A 15 0.53 2.65 -34.59
C ALA A 15 -0.08 1.75 -33.51
N GLY A 16 -0.87 0.75 -33.90
CA GLY A 16 -1.40 -0.25 -32.97
C GLY A 16 -0.31 -1.09 -32.30
N GLN A 17 0.67 -1.56 -33.07
CA GLN A 17 1.80 -2.33 -32.53
C GLN A 17 2.68 -1.48 -31.59
N ASP A 18 2.93 -0.22 -31.94
CA ASP A 18 3.67 0.72 -31.12
C ASP A 18 2.93 1.00 -29.80
N ALA A 19 1.61 1.20 -29.85
CA ALA A 19 0.77 1.42 -28.68
C ALA A 19 0.77 0.21 -27.73
N VAL A 20 0.68 -1.01 -28.25
CA VAL A 20 0.75 -2.25 -27.45
C VAL A 20 2.13 -2.38 -26.79
N THR A 21 3.20 -2.11 -27.54
CA THR A 21 4.58 -2.19 -27.04
C THR A 21 4.82 -1.17 -25.93
N PHE A 22 4.38 0.08 -26.15
CA PHE A 22 4.44 1.14 -25.16
C PHE A 22 3.67 0.76 -23.89
N SER A 23 2.43 0.28 -24.04
CA SER A 23 1.59 -0.11 -22.91
C SER A 23 2.23 -1.22 -22.07
N ARG A 24 2.77 -2.26 -22.73
CA ARG A 24 3.51 -3.34 -22.05
C ARG A 24 4.72 -2.82 -21.28
N ARG A 25 5.48 -1.91 -21.90
CA ARG A 25 6.65 -1.30 -21.25
C ARG A 25 6.25 -0.50 -20.02
N VAL A 26 5.24 0.36 -20.13
CA VAL A 26 4.75 1.17 -19.01
C VAL A 26 4.25 0.29 -17.88
N ALA A 27 3.41 -0.71 -18.17
CA ALA A 27 2.92 -1.65 -17.17
C ALA A 27 4.08 -2.39 -16.47
N GLY A 28 5.05 -2.89 -17.23
CA GLY A 28 6.25 -3.54 -16.68
C GLY A 28 7.06 -2.61 -15.77
N THR A 29 7.25 -1.35 -16.17
CA THR A 29 7.98 -0.38 -15.32
C THR A 29 7.22 -0.03 -14.04
N ALA A 30 5.89 0.07 -14.09
CA ALA A 30 5.06 0.33 -12.92
C ALA A 30 5.08 -0.85 -11.94
N LEU A 31 5.03 -2.08 -12.46
CA LEU A 31 5.16 -3.30 -11.65
C LEU A 31 6.53 -3.37 -10.96
N ALA A 32 7.62 -3.19 -11.73
CA ALA A 32 8.98 -3.21 -11.18
C ALA A 32 9.18 -2.09 -10.12
N ARG A 33 8.58 -0.92 -10.33
CA ARG A 33 8.59 0.16 -9.32
C ARG A 33 7.87 -0.28 -8.05
N THR A 34 6.68 -0.87 -8.19
CA THR A 34 5.87 -1.34 -7.05
C THR A 34 6.59 -2.43 -6.26
N GLU A 35 7.25 -3.35 -6.95
CA GLU A 35 8.05 -4.41 -6.34
C GLU A 35 9.20 -3.85 -5.50
N ARG A 36 9.98 -2.90 -6.05
CA ARG A 36 11.02 -2.20 -5.27
C ARG A 36 10.46 -1.54 -4.00
N HIS A 37 9.32 -0.85 -4.11
CA HIS A 37 8.66 -0.25 -2.94
C HIS A 37 8.22 -1.29 -1.92
N ARG A 38 7.78 -2.47 -2.34
CA ARG A 38 7.42 -3.56 -1.43
C ARG A 38 8.65 -4.08 -0.69
N ASP A 39 9.77 -4.23 -1.37
CA ASP A 39 11.02 -4.69 -0.76
C ASP A 39 11.60 -3.63 0.20
N GLU A 40 11.62 -2.36 -0.21
CA GLU A 40 12.00 -1.24 0.66
C GLU A 40 11.11 -1.19 1.91
N ASN A 41 9.79 -1.29 1.74
CA ASN A 41 8.84 -1.32 2.87
C ASN A 41 9.04 -2.56 3.76
N ARG A 42 9.42 -3.71 3.19
CA ARG A 42 9.72 -4.92 3.95
C ARG A 42 10.93 -4.69 4.85
N GLU A 43 11.99 -4.05 4.37
CA GLU A 43 13.16 -3.72 5.18
C GLU A 43 12.83 -2.66 6.23
N LEU A 44 12.10 -1.58 5.87
CA LEU A 44 11.65 -0.58 6.83
C LEU A 44 10.79 -1.17 7.95
N ARG A 45 9.92 -2.14 7.63
CA ARG A 45 9.12 -2.86 8.64
C ARG A 45 10.00 -3.68 9.59
N LYS A 46 11.07 -4.31 9.10
CA LYS A 46 12.04 -5.03 9.95
C LYS A 46 12.76 -4.05 10.87
N GLU A 47 13.22 -2.91 10.36
CA GLU A 47 13.88 -1.88 11.16
C GLU A 47 12.95 -1.28 12.22
N PHE A 48 11.73 -0.94 11.82
CA PHE A 48 10.71 -0.42 12.72
C PHE A 48 10.35 -1.46 13.78
N GLY A 49 10.22 -2.73 13.42
CA GLY A 49 10.00 -3.83 14.36
C GLY A 49 11.08 -3.93 15.43
N LYS A 50 12.36 -3.76 15.06
CA LYS A 50 13.50 -3.73 16.01
C LYS A 50 13.47 -2.53 16.95
N ARG A 51 12.96 -1.38 16.49
CA ARG A 51 12.85 -0.14 17.26
C ARG A 51 11.48 0.03 17.93
N ARG A 52 10.56 -0.91 17.74
CA ARG A 52 9.22 -0.83 18.27
C ARG A 52 9.30 -0.98 19.80
N PRO A 53 8.83 0.02 20.56
CA PRO A 53 8.80 -0.11 22.01
C PRO A 53 7.88 -1.29 22.37
N PRO A 54 8.15 -1.99 23.49
CA PRO A 54 7.37 -3.15 23.89
C PRO A 54 5.88 -2.80 23.97
N ALA A 55 5.01 -3.77 23.66
CA ALA A 55 3.57 -3.57 23.79
C ALA A 55 3.24 -3.13 25.23
N GLY A 56 2.56 -1.98 25.38
CA GLY A 56 2.28 -1.37 26.68
C GLY A 56 3.32 -0.33 27.15
N ALA A 57 4.40 -0.10 26.40
CA ALA A 57 5.33 0.99 26.70
C ALA A 57 4.61 2.35 26.64
N ALA A 58 4.76 3.13 27.71
CA ALA A 58 4.16 4.45 27.79
C ALA A 58 4.70 5.34 26.65
N PRO A 59 3.82 6.01 25.87
CA PRO A 59 4.27 6.88 24.79
C PRO A 59 5.13 8.02 25.35
N PRO A 60 6.13 8.53 24.60
CA PRO A 60 6.97 9.65 25.01
C PRO A 60 6.16 10.82 25.60
N ALA A 61 6.70 11.48 26.63
CA ALA A 61 5.98 12.52 27.40
C ALA A 61 5.42 13.65 26.51
N ALA A 62 6.16 14.04 25.46
CA ALA A 62 5.72 15.04 24.49
C ALA A 62 4.44 14.62 23.74
N LEU A 63 4.33 13.34 23.38
CA LEU A 63 3.15 12.79 22.69
C LEU A 63 1.94 12.67 23.64
N ARG A 64 2.18 12.39 24.93
CA ARG A 64 1.11 12.40 25.95
C ARG A 64 0.47 13.78 26.07
N GLY A 65 1.29 14.83 26.15
CA GLY A 65 0.79 16.21 26.22
C GLY A 65 0.01 16.63 24.96
N ALA A 66 0.49 16.25 23.77
CA ALA A 66 -0.21 16.52 22.51
C ALA A 66 -1.56 15.79 22.44
N ALA A 67 -1.60 14.50 22.80
CA ALA A 67 -2.82 13.72 22.83
C ALA A 67 -3.86 14.28 23.82
N GLN A 68 -3.43 14.75 24.99
CA GLN A 68 -4.31 15.40 25.96
C GLN A 68 -4.91 16.69 25.39
N ARG A 69 -4.11 17.54 24.75
CA ARG A 69 -4.58 18.77 24.11
C ARG A 69 -5.60 18.49 23.01
N PHE A 70 -5.31 17.52 22.15
CA PHE A 70 -6.23 17.10 21.08
C PHE A 70 -7.57 16.63 21.65
N ARG A 71 -7.55 15.75 22.66
CA ARG A 71 -8.79 15.26 23.28
C ARG A 71 -9.59 16.39 23.91
N ARG A 72 -8.95 17.34 24.60
CA ARG A 72 -9.62 18.52 25.13
C ARG A 72 -10.27 19.36 24.03
N ALA A 73 -9.56 19.60 22.92
CA ALA A 73 -10.10 20.36 21.79
C ALA A 73 -11.31 19.68 21.12
N CYS A 74 -11.31 18.35 21.10
CA CYS A 74 -12.41 17.56 20.55
C CYS A 74 -13.52 17.23 21.57
N GLY A 75 -13.46 17.76 22.81
CA GLY A 75 -14.41 17.42 23.87
C GLY A 75 -14.37 15.96 24.33
N LEU A 76 -13.29 15.24 24.02
CA LEU A 76 -13.13 13.83 24.35
C LEU A 76 -12.63 13.65 25.79
N PRO A 77 -13.14 12.65 26.53
CA PRO A 77 -12.71 12.38 27.90
C PRO A 77 -11.23 12.02 27.94
N LEU A 78 -10.49 12.47 28.94
CA LEU A 78 -9.09 12.06 29.12
C LEU A 78 -9.04 10.65 29.72
N PRO A 79 -8.18 9.75 29.20
CA PRO A 79 -8.06 8.41 29.76
C PRO A 79 -7.45 8.52 31.16
N VAL A 80 -8.23 8.13 32.17
CA VAL A 80 -7.73 7.84 33.51
C VAL A 80 -7.10 6.47 33.41
N VAL A 81 -5.79 6.40 33.19
CA VAL A 81 -5.08 5.13 33.01
C VAL A 81 -5.00 4.47 34.39
N PRO A 82 -5.67 3.33 34.67
CA PRO A 82 -5.28 2.49 35.79
C PRO A 82 -3.92 1.88 35.43
N ALA A 83 -3.03 1.71 36.40
CA ALA A 83 -1.63 1.31 36.18
C ALA A 83 -1.43 -0.05 35.46
N GLU A 84 -2.50 -0.80 35.17
CA GLU A 84 -2.46 -2.15 34.62
C GLU A 84 -3.57 -2.39 33.60
N SER A 85 -3.66 -1.57 32.55
CA SER A 85 -4.47 -1.96 31.39
C SER A 85 -3.70 -3.01 30.57
N ALA A 86 -4.08 -4.28 30.71
CA ALA A 86 -3.57 -5.37 29.90
C ALA A 86 -3.67 -5.02 28.40
N PRO A 87 -2.67 -5.41 27.58
CA PRO A 87 -2.69 -5.13 26.16
C PRO A 87 -3.90 -5.82 25.53
N VAL A 88 -4.86 -5.02 25.04
CA VAL A 88 -5.95 -5.53 24.21
C VAL A 88 -5.31 -6.08 22.95
N PRO A 89 -5.59 -7.34 22.55
CA PRO A 89 -5.08 -7.87 21.30
C PRO A 89 -5.56 -6.96 20.17
N ALA A 90 -4.61 -6.40 19.44
CA ALA A 90 -4.92 -5.68 18.21
C ALA A 90 -5.34 -6.74 17.19
N ASP A 91 -6.65 -6.98 17.08
CA ASP A 91 -7.24 -7.53 15.86
C ASP A 91 -7.09 -6.46 14.76
N SER A 92 -5.85 -6.25 14.34
CA SER A 92 -5.58 -5.65 13.04
C SER A 92 -5.96 -6.72 12.03
N PRO A 93 -6.87 -6.44 11.08
CA PRO A 93 -7.12 -7.38 9.98
C PRO A 93 -5.77 -7.73 9.38
N ARG A 94 -5.45 -9.02 9.35
CA ARG A 94 -4.21 -9.51 8.75
C ARG A 94 -4.24 -9.03 7.29
N PRO A 95 -3.28 -8.23 6.82
CA PRO A 95 -3.16 -7.96 5.40
C PRO A 95 -2.53 -9.23 4.82
N GLY A 96 -3.35 -10.23 4.53
CA GLY A 96 -2.85 -11.58 4.25
C GLY A 96 -3.88 -12.57 3.75
N GLU A 97 -5.06 -12.13 3.35
CA GLU A 97 -5.81 -12.85 2.35
C GLU A 97 -5.82 -11.94 1.14
N ASP A 98 -4.92 -12.21 0.20
CA ASP A 98 -5.13 -11.75 -1.17
C ASP A 98 -6.45 -12.38 -1.57
N GLU A 99 -7.54 -11.64 -1.41
CA GLU A 99 -8.85 -12.00 -1.90
C GLU A 99 -8.68 -12.29 -3.39
N ASP A 100 -8.67 -13.57 -3.73
CA ASP A 100 -8.52 -14.02 -5.11
C ASP A 100 -9.81 -13.69 -5.86
N PHE A 101 -9.88 -12.46 -6.37
CA PHE A 101 -10.96 -11.98 -7.23
C PHE A 101 -10.81 -12.50 -8.68
N SER A 102 -10.06 -13.57 -8.92
CA SER A 102 -10.03 -14.18 -10.24
C SER A 102 -11.43 -14.67 -10.63
N GLN A 103 -11.79 -14.43 -11.88
CA GLN A 103 -13.07 -14.83 -12.46
C GLN A 103 -13.36 -16.33 -12.26
N VAL A 104 -12.31 -17.15 -12.19
CA VAL A 104 -12.38 -18.61 -12.00
C VAL A 104 -12.91 -18.98 -10.61
N ARG A 105 -12.56 -18.24 -9.55
CA ARG A 105 -13.05 -18.49 -8.20
C ARG A 105 -14.51 -18.08 -8.05
N ILE A 106 -14.87 -16.91 -8.57
CA ILE A 106 -16.24 -16.36 -8.53
C ILE A 106 -17.24 -17.29 -9.22
N MET A 107 -16.85 -17.94 -10.34
CA MET A 107 -17.71 -18.87 -11.05
C MET A 107 -17.85 -20.26 -10.39
N ARG A 108 -16.98 -20.61 -9.43
CA ARG A 108 -17.01 -21.91 -8.75
C ARG A 108 -17.75 -21.87 -7.41
N GLU A 109 -17.89 -20.69 -6.82
CA GLU A 109 -18.60 -20.46 -5.55
C GLU A 109 -20.08 -20.04 -5.75
N ALA A 110 -20.54 -19.93 -7.01
CA ALA A 110 -21.94 -19.72 -7.40
C ALA A 110 -22.62 -21.04 -7.80
#